data_AF-A0AAP0GKH7-F1
#
_entry.id   AF-A0AAP0GKH7-F1
#
_cell.length_a   1.000
_cell.length_b   1.000
_cell.length_c   1.000
_cell.angle_alpha   90.00
_cell.angle_beta   90.00
_cell.angle_gamma   90.00
#
_symmetry.space_group_name_H-M   'P 1'
#
loop_
_entity.id
_entity.type
_entity.pdbx_description
1 polymer ?
#
loop_
_entity_poly.entity_id
_entity_poly.type
_entity_poly.pdbx_seq_one_letter_code
_entity_poly.pdbx_strand_id
1 'polypeptide(L)'
;MKMMREGTVFLSFTVILAVCVVETAAAGLLPPESAPLIRHYYKVHNTCANVEPFVRQQVKALMGDKTITPKLIKLLYADCMVNGCDASILLDGDNTEKKSPKNRGLAAFAVIDIVKKVIEARCPRAVSCADILNIVVRDAVFFSGGPSYPVFLGRRDGKKSDAAWVDLPPPSISWESALAYFTSKGLNLQDMVTLLAFQSNPVRIMALKLTKDAISLISSGNWQAPDVKPVLQVLQIRRVQTPTEKKERYMLVLSDGSFDEKDAILATHPSDLVRSQQLQRGSIVQLNEFVHSTIRDRMIIIVIDVDVIQTSCYRTVSIAGLNPYRDRWTIKARVIAKAEIRRCYSNAKGEGEVFSFDLVDHTDGGEIRATCFNDVAHQFYDLIRVGKVYFISDGKIKPAQKAYDCLKNDHEIRLDHMSTIWPCLEDVDN
;
A
#
# COMPACT_ATOMS: atom_id res chain seq x y z
N MET A 1 75.23 -89.40 -3.92
CA MET A 1 75.46 -89.64 -5.36
C MET A 1 75.15 -88.34 -6.10
N LYS A 2 76.21 -87.57 -6.45
CA LYS A 2 76.31 -86.33 -7.29
C LYS A 2 75.31 -85.19 -7.03
N MET A 3 75.62 -83.89 -6.94
CA MET A 3 76.79 -82.97 -6.92
C MET A 3 76.16 -81.58 -6.58
N MET A 4 76.73 -80.75 -5.68
CA MET A 4 77.27 -79.37 -5.90
C MET A 4 76.42 -78.43 -6.81
N ARG A 5 76.16 -77.14 -6.56
CA ARG A 5 76.80 -76.07 -5.75
C ARG A 5 75.98 -74.76 -5.87
N GLU A 6 76.02 -73.92 -4.81
CA GLU A 6 75.92 -72.45 -4.68
C GLU A 6 75.23 -71.52 -5.71
N GLY A 7 74.55 -70.47 -5.20
CA GLY A 7 74.56 -69.14 -5.83
C GLY A 7 73.24 -68.35 -5.89
N THR A 8 73.05 -67.44 -4.93
CA THR A 8 72.06 -66.33 -4.90
C THR A 8 72.18 -65.35 -6.07
N VAL A 9 71.07 -64.72 -6.51
CA VAL A 9 70.87 -63.25 -6.70
C VAL A 9 69.54 -62.95 -7.45
N PHE A 10 68.73 -62.10 -6.82
CA PHE A 10 67.65 -61.19 -7.31
C PHE A 10 67.12 -61.30 -8.75
N LEU A 11 65.78 -61.45 -8.89
CA LEU A 11 65.01 -60.69 -9.89
C LEU A 11 63.52 -60.56 -9.51
N SER A 12 63.16 -59.36 -9.09
CA SER A 12 61.88 -58.63 -9.22
C SER A 12 60.56 -59.41 -9.40
N PHE A 13 59.74 -59.43 -8.34
CA PHE A 13 58.29 -59.32 -8.47
C PHE A 13 57.83 -58.16 -7.57
N THR A 14 57.61 -56.99 -8.16
CA THR A 14 56.95 -55.86 -7.49
C THR A 14 55.46 -56.17 -7.37
N VAL A 15 55.06 -56.78 -6.25
CA VAL A 15 53.68 -56.75 -5.77
C VAL A 15 53.55 -55.48 -4.94
N ILE A 16 52.96 -54.43 -5.54
CA ILE A 16 52.61 -53.21 -4.81
C ILE A 16 51.48 -53.58 -3.85
N LEU A 17 51.87 -53.72 -2.58
CA LEU A 17 50.97 -53.81 -1.45
C LEU A 17 50.31 -52.44 -1.31
N ALA A 18 49.12 -52.28 -1.88
CA ALA A 18 48.29 -51.10 -1.66
C ALA A 18 47.87 -51.11 -0.19
N VAL A 19 48.60 -50.36 0.63
CA VAL A 19 48.16 -49.97 1.97
C VAL A 19 46.88 -49.16 1.77
N CYS A 20 45.73 -49.76 2.04
CA CYS A 20 44.50 -49.01 2.25
C CYS A 20 44.70 -48.18 3.53
N VAL A 21 45.19 -46.96 3.37
CA VAL A 21 44.95 -45.91 4.35
C VAL A 21 43.46 -45.68 4.32
N VAL A 22 42.74 -46.25 5.28
CA VAL A 22 41.39 -45.80 5.59
C VAL A 22 41.57 -44.42 6.20
N GLU A 23 41.61 -43.39 5.35
CA GLU A 23 41.19 -42.08 5.78
C GLU A 23 39.73 -42.24 6.17
N THR A 24 39.48 -42.32 7.47
CA THR A 24 38.18 -42.04 8.03
C THR A 24 37.90 -40.59 7.73
N ALA A 25 37.37 -40.32 6.53
CA ALA A 25 36.53 -39.17 6.33
C ALA A 25 35.40 -39.34 7.34
N ALA A 26 35.50 -38.62 8.45
CA ALA A 26 34.33 -38.31 9.23
C ALA A 26 33.36 -37.67 8.24
N ALA A 27 32.43 -38.48 7.71
CA ALA A 27 31.20 -37.99 7.16
C ALA A 27 30.53 -37.26 8.33
N GLY A 28 30.91 -36.00 8.51
CA GLY A 28 30.12 -35.06 9.27
C GLY A 28 28.74 -35.18 8.68
N LEU A 29 27.83 -35.78 9.43
CA LEU A 29 26.41 -35.58 9.26
C LEU A 29 26.26 -34.06 9.26
N LEU A 30 26.20 -33.46 8.05
CA LEU A 30 25.68 -32.14 7.90
C LEU A 30 24.36 -32.15 8.66
N PRO A 31 24.10 -31.16 9.54
CA PRO A 31 22.82 -31.08 10.21
C PRO A 31 21.73 -31.21 9.14
N PRO A 32 20.68 -32.00 9.39
CA PRO A 32 19.66 -32.26 8.38
C PRO A 32 19.21 -30.92 7.82
N GLU A 33 19.24 -30.83 6.49
CA GLU A 33 18.62 -29.74 5.73
C GLU A 33 17.30 -29.42 6.41
N SER A 34 17.16 -28.19 6.90
CA SER A 34 16.02 -27.78 7.73
C SER A 34 14.75 -28.22 7.03
N ALA A 35 13.94 -29.05 7.70
CA ALA A 35 12.71 -29.59 7.11
C ALA A 35 11.94 -28.46 6.38
N PRO A 36 11.50 -28.68 5.13
CA PRO A 36 10.93 -27.62 4.33
C PRO A 36 9.72 -27.01 5.05
N LEU A 37 9.65 -25.68 5.05
CA LEU A 37 8.52 -24.97 5.62
C LEU A 37 7.25 -25.28 4.83
N ILE A 38 6.15 -25.59 5.51
CA ILE A 38 4.88 -25.99 4.88
C ILE A 38 3.74 -25.06 5.28
N ARG A 39 2.75 -24.94 4.39
CA ARG A 39 1.52 -24.20 4.70
C ARG A 39 0.72 -24.94 5.75
N HIS A 40 0.08 -24.20 6.66
CA HIS A 40 -0.76 -24.76 7.73
C HIS A 40 -0.03 -25.80 8.62
N TYR A 41 1.28 -25.65 8.85
CA TYR A 41 2.11 -26.56 9.66
C TYR A 41 1.42 -27.03 10.95
N TYR A 42 0.94 -26.09 11.77
CA TYR A 42 0.29 -26.40 13.06
C TYR A 42 -1.08 -27.09 12.96
N LYS A 43 -1.72 -27.02 11.79
CA LYS A 43 -2.96 -27.75 11.48
C LYS A 43 -2.66 -29.16 11.01
N VAL A 44 -1.68 -29.32 10.12
CA VAL A 44 -1.25 -30.64 9.61
C VAL A 44 -0.71 -31.52 10.73
N HIS A 45 0.10 -30.96 11.62
CA HIS A 45 0.65 -31.68 12.77
C HIS A 45 -0.29 -31.74 13.98
N ASN A 46 -1.51 -31.20 13.86
CA ASN A 46 -2.52 -31.16 14.91
C ASN A 46 -2.03 -30.63 16.27
N THR A 47 -1.10 -29.67 16.25
CA THR A 47 -0.53 -29.05 17.46
C THR A 47 -1.27 -27.78 17.87
N CYS A 48 -1.69 -26.97 16.89
CA CYS A 48 -2.48 -25.75 17.13
C CYS A 48 -3.24 -25.35 15.85
N ALA A 49 -4.33 -26.05 15.54
CA ALA A 49 -5.06 -25.89 14.27
C ALA A 49 -5.59 -24.46 14.01
N ASN A 50 -5.86 -23.69 15.07
CA ASN A 50 -6.48 -22.37 15.00
C ASN A 50 -5.50 -21.20 15.22
N VAL A 51 -4.19 -21.44 15.11
CA VAL A 51 -3.17 -20.40 15.34
C VAL A 51 -3.36 -19.17 14.47
N GLU A 52 -3.55 -19.34 13.16
CA GLU A 52 -3.67 -18.21 12.22
C GLU A 52 -4.92 -17.36 12.48
N PRO A 53 -6.14 -17.93 12.68
CA PRO A 53 -7.30 -17.17 13.13
C PRO A 53 -7.06 -16.39 14.43
N PHE A 54 -6.40 -17.00 15.42
CA PHE A 54 -6.13 -16.33 16.70
C PHE A 54 -5.19 -15.14 16.52
N VAL A 55 -4.09 -15.30 15.78
CA VAL A 55 -3.16 -14.21 15.48
C VAL A 55 -3.90 -13.09 14.75
N ARG A 56 -4.65 -13.43 13.69
CA ARG A 56 -5.39 -12.46 12.87
C ARG A 56 -6.35 -11.61 13.69
N GLN A 57 -7.06 -12.23 14.64
CA GLN A 57 -7.96 -11.51 15.55
C GLN A 57 -7.20 -10.51 16.44
N GLN A 58 -6.06 -10.92 17.02
CA GLN A 58 -5.25 -10.03 17.85
C GLN A 58 -4.65 -8.88 17.06
N VAL A 59 -4.11 -9.16 15.87
CA VAL A 59 -3.56 -8.13 14.99
C VAL A 59 -4.64 -7.12 14.63
N LYS A 60 -5.84 -7.57 14.22
CA LYS A 60 -6.97 -6.67 13.89
C LYS A 60 -7.29 -5.68 15.02
N ALA A 61 -7.25 -6.12 16.27
CA ALA A 61 -7.52 -5.25 17.42
C ALA A 61 -6.44 -4.17 17.62
N LEU A 62 -5.21 -4.44 17.18
CA LEU A 62 -4.07 -3.53 17.29
C LEU A 62 -3.95 -2.57 16.09
N MET A 63 -4.65 -2.84 14.99
CA MET A 63 -4.60 -2.04 13.75
C MET A 63 -5.24 -0.64 13.85
N GLY A 64 -5.67 -0.20 15.03
CA GLY A 64 -6.05 1.20 15.27
C GLY A 64 -4.87 2.17 15.09
N ASP A 65 -3.64 1.75 15.43
CA ASP A 65 -2.43 2.53 15.18
C ASP A 65 -1.78 2.13 13.84
N LYS A 66 -1.91 3.01 12.84
CA LYS A 66 -1.36 2.82 11.49
C LYS A 66 0.18 2.73 11.46
N THR A 67 0.87 3.11 12.54
CA THR A 67 2.32 3.02 12.65
C THR A 67 2.84 1.64 13.08
N ILE A 68 1.96 0.69 13.39
CA ILE A 68 2.37 -0.64 13.86
C ILE A 68 2.90 -1.53 12.72
N THR A 69 2.17 -1.64 11.62
CA THR A 69 2.60 -2.41 10.44
C THR A 69 4.01 -2.07 9.97
N PRO A 70 4.41 -0.80 9.83
CA PRO A 70 5.78 -0.50 9.43
C PRO A 70 6.85 -0.99 10.41
N LYS A 71 6.57 -0.87 11.71
CA LYS A 71 7.45 -1.32 12.77
C LYS A 71 7.59 -2.85 12.74
N LEU A 72 6.49 -3.56 12.50
CA LEU A 72 6.47 -5.02 12.37
C LEU A 72 7.25 -5.52 11.15
N ILE A 73 7.07 -4.89 9.98
CA ILE A 73 7.85 -5.24 8.77
C ILE A 73 9.33 -5.05 9.03
N LYS A 74 9.72 -3.92 9.63
CA LYS A 74 11.13 -3.65 9.97
C LYS A 74 11.68 -4.66 10.99
N LEU A 75 10.85 -5.08 11.95
CA LEU A 75 11.22 -6.11 12.93
C LEU A 75 11.46 -7.47 12.26
N LEU A 76 10.57 -7.90 11.36
CA LEU A 76 10.75 -9.14 10.59
C LEU A 76 11.97 -9.08 9.69
N TYR A 77 12.22 -7.94 9.04
CA TYR A 77 13.43 -7.73 8.26
C TYR A 77 14.69 -7.88 9.13
N ALA A 78 14.71 -7.26 10.32
CA ALA A 78 15.86 -7.33 11.21
C ALA A 78 16.12 -8.75 11.72
N ASP A 79 15.07 -9.53 11.99
CA ASP A 79 15.17 -10.95 12.34
C ASP A 79 15.79 -11.74 11.18
N CYS A 80 15.15 -11.74 10.01
CA CYS A 80 15.53 -12.60 8.90
C CYS A 80 16.91 -12.29 8.30
N MET A 81 17.40 -11.05 8.41
CA MET A 81 18.69 -10.64 7.85
C MET A 81 19.87 -11.06 8.74
N VAL A 82 19.63 -11.36 10.01
CA VAL A 82 20.66 -11.78 10.98
C VAL A 82 20.42 -13.26 11.32
N ASN A 83 21.30 -14.14 10.86
CA ASN A 83 21.21 -15.61 11.09
C ASN A 83 19.91 -16.31 10.64
N GLY A 84 19.01 -15.63 9.92
CA GLY A 84 17.77 -16.17 9.40
C GLY A 84 16.57 -15.88 10.30
N CYS A 85 15.37 -16.26 9.86
CA CYS A 85 14.14 -15.94 10.59
C CYS A 85 13.94 -16.90 11.79
N ASP A 86 14.63 -16.64 12.90
CA ASP A 86 14.64 -17.50 14.09
C ASP A 86 14.16 -16.79 15.36
N ALA A 87 13.60 -15.57 15.28
CA ALA A 87 13.17 -14.78 16.42
C ALA A 87 14.28 -14.45 17.45
N SER A 88 15.55 -14.58 17.10
CA SER A 88 16.68 -14.18 17.95
C SER A 88 16.62 -12.70 18.33
N ILE A 89 16.10 -11.84 17.44
CA ILE A 89 15.89 -10.40 17.70
C ILE A 89 14.93 -10.10 18.88
N LEU A 90 14.08 -11.07 19.26
CA LEU A 90 13.12 -10.90 20.34
C LEU A 90 13.72 -11.14 21.73
N LEU A 91 14.91 -11.75 21.80
CA LEU A 91 15.59 -12.04 23.06
C LEU A 91 16.04 -10.75 23.76
N ASP A 92 15.85 -10.68 25.07
CA ASP A 92 16.26 -9.56 25.91
C ASP A 92 17.59 -9.83 26.62
N GLY A 93 18.40 -8.78 26.78
CA GLY A 93 19.72 -8.81 27.42
C GLY A 93 20.60 -7.65 27.00
N ASP A 94 21.73 -7.47 27.67
CA ASP A 94 22.62 -6.30 27.49
C ASP A 94 23.33 -6.30 26.12
N ASN A 95 23.74 -7.47 25.62
CA ASN A 95 24.47 -7.63 24.36
C ASN A 95 23.63 -8.31 23.26
N THR A 96 22.32 -8.06 23.22
CA THR A 96 21.40 -8.66 22.22
C THR A 96 21.32 -7.84 20.93
N GLU A 97 20.86 -8.45 19.84
CA GLU A 97 20.64 -7.77 18.56
C GLU A 97 19.70 -6.57 18.68
N LYS A 98 18.72 -6.65 19.60
CA LYS A 98 17.79 -5.57 19.93
C LYS A 98 18.52 -4.29 20.37
N LYS A 99 19.69 -4.41 21.01
CA LYS A 99 20.50 -3.29 21.50
C LYS A 99 21.58 -2.83 20.52
N SER A 100 21.75 -3.52 19.38
CA SER A 100 22.74 -3.13 18.37
C SER A 100 22.48 -1.71 17.84
N PRO A 101 23.51 -0.87 17.65
CA PRO A 101 23.36 0.48 17.08
C PRO A 101 22.65 0.49 15.73
N LYS A 102 22.81 -0.57 14.93
CA LYS A 102 22.18 -0.70 13.60
C LYS A 102 20.68 -1.02 13.67
N ASN A 103 20.22 -1.60 14.78
CA ASN A 103 18.81 -1.89 15.05
C ASN A 103 18.11 -0.76 15.82
N ARG A 104 18.69 0.45 15.84
CA ARG A 104 18.08 1.60 16.50
C ARG A 104 16.71 1.92 15.88
N GLY A 105 15.72 2.09 16.75
CA GLY A 105 14.35 2.41 16.35
C GLY A 105 13.51 1.19 15.94
N LEU A 106 13.98 -0.04 16.18
CA LEU A 106 13.06 -1.19 16.23
C LEU A 106 12.02 -0.99 17.34
N ALA A 107 10.79 -1.41 17.06
CA ALA A 107 9.64 -1.24 17.94
C ALA A 107 8.62 -2.36 17.72
N ALA A 108 7.45 -2.27 18.35
CA ALA A 108 6.34 -3.23 18.24
C ALA A 108 6.63 -4.64 18.81
N PHE A 109 7.69 -4.82 19.61
CA PHE A 109 7.96 -6.06 20.35
C PHE A 109 6.75 -6.50 21.21
N ALA A 110 6.10 -5.55 21.88
CA ALA A 110 4.93 -5.81 22.72
C ALA A 110 3.75 -6.44 21.96
N VAL A 111 3.63 -6.21 20.64
CA VAL A 111 2.61 -6.87 19.81
C VAL A 111 2.84 -8.37 19.78
N ILE A 112 4.10 -8.78 19.63
CA ILE A 112 4.48 -10.19 19.60
C ILE A 112 4.24 -10.83 20.97
N ASP A 113 4.54 -10.13 22.06
CA ASP A 113 4.27 -10.63 23.43
C ASP A 113 2.79 -10.85 23.70
N ILE A 114 1.92 -9.91 23.28
CA ILE A 114 0.46 -10.03 23.43
C ILE A 114 -0.03 -11.26 22.67
N VAL A 115 0.36 -11.40 21.41
CA VAL A 115 -0.04 -12.52 20.56
C VAL A 115 0.48 -13.84 21.14
N LYS A 116 1.74 -13.90 21.56
CA LYS A 116 2.36 -15.07 22.16
C LYS A 116 1.62 -15.51 23.43
N LYS A 117 1.28 -14.57 24.32
CA LYS A 117 0.52 -14.86 25.55
C LYS A 117 -0.85 -15.50 25.24
N VAL A 118 -1.54 -14.98 24.23
CA VAL A 118 -2.84 -15.49 23.80
C VAL A 118 -2.74 -16.89 23.17
N ILE A 119 -1.66 -17.16 22.45
CA ILE A 119 -1.39 -18.48 21.85
C ILE A 119 -0.98 -19.48 22.93
N GLU A 120 -0.06 -19.15 23.82
CA GLU A 120 0.39 -20.05 24.89
C GLU A 120 -0.73 -20.46 25.84
N ALA A 121 -1.71 -19.57 26.08
CA ALA A 121 -2.90 -19.90 26.86
C ALA A 121 -3.81 -20.97 26.20
N ARG A 122 -3.74 -21.12 24.88
CA ARG A 122 -4.57 -22.07 24.11
C ARG A 122 -3.80 -23.30 23.63
N CYS A 123 -2.57 -23.10 23.22
CA CYS A 123 -1.67 -24.09 22.61
C CYS A 123 -0.30 -24.00 23.29
N PRO A 124 -0.14 -24.60 24.49
CA PRO A 124 1.08 -24.46 25.28
C PRO A 124 2.29 -25.08 24.56
N ARG A 125 3.40 -24.33 24.47
CA ARG A 125 4.68 -24.76 23.89
C ARG A 125 4.58 -25.31 22.46
N ALA A 126 3.55 -24.90 21.71
CA ALA A 126 3.29 -25.45 20.39
C ALA A 126 3.88 -24.59 19.27
N VAL A 127 3.70 -23.26 19.34
CA VAL A 127 3.98 -22.33 18.24
C VAL A 127 5.24 -21.51 18.53
N SER A 128 6.18 -21.47 17.59
CA SER A 128 7.41 -20.68 17.72
C SER A 128 7.16 -19.18 17.62
N CYS A 129 7.98 -18.37 18.29
CA CYS A 129 7.98 -16.92 18.14
C CYS A 129 8.35 -16.50 16.72
N ALA A 130 9.24 -17.23 16.05
CA ALA A 130 9.64 -17.00 14.66
C ALA A 130 8.44 -17.08 13.70
N ASP A 131 7.60 -18.11 13.84
CA ASP A 131 6.38 -18.22 13.03
C ASP A 131 5.33 -17.19 13.42
N ILE A 132 5.17 -16.88 14.72
CA ILE A 132 4.27 -15.81 15.17
C ILE A 132 4.63 -14.48 14.51
N LEU A 133 5.91 -14.11 14.51
CA LEU A 133 6.38 -12.87 13.87
C LEU A 133 5.98 -12.81 12.38
N ASN A 134 6.19 -13.91 11.64
CA ASN A 134 5.83 -13.99 10.23
C ASN A 134 4.30 -13.89 9.99
N ILE A 135 3.48 -14.57 10.81
CA ILE A 135 2.02 -14.53 10.70
C ILE A 135 1.50 -13.12 11.04
N VAL A 136 2.01 -12.52 12.12
CA VAL A 136 1.63 -11.17 12.57
C VAL A 136 1.90 -10.14 11.47
N VAL A 137 3.07 -10.19 10.84
CA VAL A 137 3.45 -9.25 9.78
C VAL A 137 2.57 -9.42 8.54
N ARG A 138 2.30 -10.66 8.11
CA ARG A 138 1.37 -10.94 7.01
C ARG A 138 0.00 -10.30 7.27
N ASP A 139 -0.56 -10.55 8.45
CA ASP A 139 -1.89 -10.02 8.78
C ASP A 139 -1.88 -8.50 8.92
N ALA A 140 -0.81 -7.91 9.46
CA ALA A 140 -0.66 -6.45 9.55
C ALA A 140 -0.59 -5.80 8.16
N VAL A 141 0.14 -6.41 7.22
CA VAL A 141 0.21 -5.96 5.81
C VAL A 141 -1.17 -6.01 5.17
N PHE A 142 -1.89 -7.13 5.33
CA PHE A 142 -3.25 -7.27 4.81
C PHE A 142 -4.20 -6.20 5.35
N PHE A 143 -4.23 -5.97 6.66
CA PHE A 143 -5.10 -4.95 7.25
C PHE A 143 -4.69 -3.51 6.91
N SER A 144 -3.46 -3.32 6.42
CA SER A 144 -2.97 -2.02 5.94
C SER A 144 -3.23 -1.78 4.44
N GLY A 145 -4.03 -2.64 3.79
CA GLY A 145 -4.35 -2.55 2.36
C GLY A 145 -3.33 -3.22 1.43
N GLY A 146 -2.37 -3.97 1.99
CA GLY A 146 -1.44 -4.78 1.21
C GLY A 146 -2.04 -6.11 0.75
N PRO A 147 -1.37 -6.83 -0.16
CA PRO A 147 -1.83 -8.12 -0.64
C PRO A 147 -1.82 -9.19 0.46
N SER A 148 -2.80 -10.09 0.44
CA SER A 148 -2.74 -11.31 1.23
C SER A 148 -1.80 -12.31 0.55
N TYR A 149 -0.91 -12.92 1.31
CA TYR A 149 -0.01 -13.95 0.80
C TYR A 149 0.08 -15.13 1.78
N PRO A 150 0.27 -16.36 1.28
CA PRO A 150 0.44 -17.52 2.13
C PRO A 150 1.81 -17.48 2.82
N VAL A 151 1.83 -17.74 4.12
CA VAL A 151 3.07 -17.89 4.90
C VAL A 151 3.33 -19.37 5.10
N PHE A 152 4.55 -19.80 4.79
CA PHE A 152 5.04 -21.14 5.12
C PHE A 152 5.54 -21.14 6.56
N LEU A 153 5.18 -22.18 7.33
CA LEU A 153 5.39 -22.28 8.77
C LEU A 153 6.24 -23.51 9.11
N GLY A 154 6.70 -23.60 10.36
CA GLY A 154 7.61 -24.63 10.86
C GLY A 154 8.97 -24.09 11.30
N ARG A 155 9.14 -22.76 11.40
CA ARG A 155 10.38 -22.15 11.92
C ARG A 155 10.52 -22.46 13.40
N ARG A 156 11.76 -22.49 13.89
CA ARG A 156 12.07 -22.73 15.31
C ARG A 156 12.82 -21.54 15.88
N ASP A 157 12.63 -21.31 17.17
CA ASP A 157 13.22 -20.17 17.86
C ASP A 157 14.73 -20.39 18.11
N GLY A 158 15.52 -19.38 17.79
CA GLY A 158 16.93 -19.24 18.11
C GLY A 158 17.13 -19.15 19.63
N LYS A 159 18.28 -19.65 20.10
CA LYS A 159 18.60 -19.71 21.54
C LYS A 159 19.61 -18.66 22.00
N LYS A 160 20.15 -17.89 21.06
CA LYS A 160 21.21 -16.91 21.30
C LYS A 160 20.91 -15.67 20.48
N SER A 161 21.29 -14.51 20.99
CA SER A 161 21.27 -13.25 20.27
C SER A 161 22.52 -12.48 20.65
N ASP A 162 23.19 -11.90 19.67
CA ASP A 162 24.42 -11.12 19.85
C ASP A 162 24.39 -9.87 18.97
N ALA A 163 24.61 -8.71 19.57
CA ALA A 163 24.70 -7.44 18.85
C ALA A 163 25.79 -7.44 17.76
N ALA A 164 26.84 -8.25 17.90
CA ALA A 164 27.93 -8.37 16.94
C ALA A 164 27.51 -9.02 15.61
N TRP A 165 26.42 -9.80 15.60
CA TRP A 165 25.93 -10.45 14.39
C TRP A 165 25.16 -9.51 13.45
N VAL A 166 24.80 -8.31 13.94
CA VAL A 166 24.02 -7.34 13.16
C VAL A 166 24.89 -6.69 12.10
N ASP A 167 24.80 -7.21 10.88
CA ASP A 167 25.60 -6.81 9.72
C ASP A 167 24.85 -5.88 8.74
N LEU A 168 23.72 -5.28 9.16
CA LEU A 168 22.86 -4.48 8.29
C LEU A 168 23.61 -3.34 7.57
N PRO A 169 23.35 -3.12 6.26
CA PRO A 169 24.00 -2.06 5.50
C PRO A 169 23.48 -0.66 5.90
N PRO A 170 24.34 0.38 5.88
CA PRO A 170 23.91 1.74 6.16
C PRO A 170 23.07 2.32 5.00
N PRO A 171 22.22 3.34 5.25
CA PRO A 171 21.41 3.97 4.19
C PRO A 171 22.23 4.64 3.08
N SER A 172 23.50 4.96 3.35
CA SER A 172 24.43 5.62 2.41
C SER A 172 25.29 4.63 1.61
N ILE A 173 24.97 3.34 1.63
CA ILE A 173 25.72 2.31 0.88
C ILE A 173 25.53 2.50 -0.63
N SER A 174 26.54 2.13 -1.44
CA SER A 174 26.39 2.07 -2.90
C SER A 174 25.42 0.95 -3.31
N TRP A 175 24.79 1.09 -4.47
CA TRP A 175 23.82 0.09 -4.94
C TRP A 175 24.48 -1.26 -5.24
N GLU A 176 25.74 -1.28 -5.72
CA GLU A 176 26.50 -2.50 -6.00
C GLU A 176 26.75 -3.28 -4.70
N SER A 177 27.12 -2.56 -3.64
CA SER A 177 27.40 -3.16 -2.33
C SER A 177 26.11 -3.63 -1.66
N ALA A 178 25.00 -2.91 -1.85
CA ALA A 178 23.68 -3.36 -1.41
C ALA A 178 23.27 -4.65 -2.13
N LEU A 179 23.41 -4.71 -3.46
CA LEU A 179 23.08 -5.89 -4.23
C LEU A 179 23.92 -7.10 -3.80
N ALA A 180 25.22 -6.91 -3.56
CA ALA A 180 26.10 -7.95 -3.05
C ALA A 180 25.62 -8.47 -1.67
N TYR A 181 25.21 -7.57 -0.77
CA TYR A 181 24.66 -7.94 0.53
C TYR A 181 23.38 -8.78 0.39
N PHE A 182 22.39 -8.34 -0.39
CA PHE A 182 21.14 -9.09 -0.60
C PHE A 182 21.40 -10.45 -1.26
N THR A 183 22.30 -10.48 -2.25
CA THR A 183 22.69 -11.74 -2.91
C THR A 183 23.34 -12.70 -1.93
N SER A 184 24.15 -12.21 -0.98
CA SER A 184 24.75 -13.04 0.08
C SER A 184 23.71 -13.68 1.01
N LYS A 185 22.52 -13.09 1.13
CA LYS A 185 21.38 -13.61 1.90
C LYS A 185 20.42 -14.45 1.05
N GLY A 186 20.79 -14.75 -0.20
CA GLY A 186 19.97 -15.53 -1.15
C GLY A 186 18.83 -14.75 -1.80
N LEU A 187 18.88 -13.42 -1.78
CA LEU A 187 17.86 -12.53 -2.35
C LEU A 187 18.34 -11.91 -3.66
N ASN A 188 17.44 -11.79 -4.63
CA ASN A 188 17.77 -11.24 -5.95
C ASN A 188 17.52 -9.72 -6.03
N LEU A 189 17.78 -9.12 -7.21
CA LEU A 189 17.57 -7.70 -7.45
C LEU A 189 16.12 -7.25 -7.22
N GLN A 190 15.14 -8.06 -7.64
CA GLN A 190 13.72 -7.77 -7.45
C GLN A 190 13.37 -7.76 -5.95
N ASP A 191 13.90 -8.70 -5.18
CA ASP A 191 13.71 -8.77 -3.73
C ASP A 191 14.32 -7.56 -3.04
N MET A 192 15.53 -7.14 -3.45
CA MET A 192 16.18 -5.94 -2.94
C MET A 192 15.34 -4.70 -3.18
N VAL A 193 14.91 -4.45 -4.42
CA VAL A 193 14.08 -3.28 -4.77
C VAL A 193 12.77 -3.29 -3.98
N THR A 194 12.12 -4.45 -3.89
CA THR A 194 10.86 -4.61 -3.17
C THR A 194 11.02 -4.32 -1.67
N LEU A 195 12.02 -4.92 -1.01
CA LEU A 195 12.25 -4.77 0.43
C LEU A 195 12.75 -3.37 0.82
N LEU A 196 13.60 -2.75 0.01
CA LEU A 196 14.07 -1.38 0.25
C LEU A 196 12.96 -0.34 0.07
N ALA A 197 12.02 -0.57 -0.87
CA ALA A 197 10.84 0.28 -1.02
C ALA A 197 9.99 0.30 0.26
N PHE A 198 9.85 -0.84 0.93
CA PHE A 198 9.17 -0.90 2.23
C PHE A 198 9.96 -0.18 3.33
N GLN A 199 11.28 -0.30 3.40
CA GLN A 199 12.07 0.37 4.45
C GLN A 199 12.08 1.90 4.36
N SER A 200 12.04 2.43 3.14
CA SER A 200 12.09 3.87 2.89
C SER A 200 10.75 4.58 3.11
N ASN A 201 9.63 3.85 3.22
CA ASN A 201 8.34 4.35 3.71
C ASN A 201 7.36 3.19 3.96
N PRO A 202 7.37 2.56 5.13
CA PRO A 202 6.43 1.50 5.37
C PRO A 202 5.13 2.16 5.84
N VAL A 203 4.04 1.97 5.10
CA VAL A 203 2.67 2.40 5.48
C VAL A 203 2.42 3.91 5.49
N ARG A 204 3.09 4.65 4.60
CA ARG A 204 2.28 5.49 3.72
C ARG A 204 1.85 4.59 2.57
N ILE A 205 0.66 4.00 2.66
CA ILE A 205 -0.18 3.86 1.46
C ILE A 205 0.03 5.16 0.72
N MET A 206 0.60 5.11 -0.50
CA MET A 206 1.05 6.26 -1.27
C MET A 206 0.20 7.49 -0.95
N ALA A 207 0.62 8.28 0.04
CA ALA A 207 0.06 9.59 0.25
C ALA A 207 0.80 10.35 -0.82
N LEU A 208 0.23 10.32 -2.04
CA LEU A 208 0.70 11.03 -3.21
C LEU A 208 1.12 12.42 -2.74
N LYS A 209 2.42 12.61 -2.64
CA LYS A 209 3.00 13.81 -2.09
C LYS A 209 3.30 14.65 -3.30
N LEU A 210 2.56 15.74 -3.45
CA LEU A 210 2.84 16.74 -4.46
C LEU A 210 4.30 17.19 -4.32
N THR A 211 4.95 17.40 -5.46
CA THR A 211 6.35 17.86 -5.49
C THR A 211 6.37 19.30 -5.03
N LYS A 212 6.71 19.53 -3.76
CA LYS A 212 6.73 20.87 -3.17
C LYS A 212 7.58 21.84 -3.97
N ASP A 213 7.06 23.05 -4.14
CA ASP A 213 7.70 24.18 -4.82
C ASP A 213 8.05 23.90 -6.29
N ALA A 214 7.48 22.85 -6.88
CA ALA A 214 7.71 22.51 -8.27
C ALA A 214 7.27 23.63 -9.21
N ILE A 215 6.14 24.27 -8.93
CA ILE A 215 5.65 25.37 -9.76
C ILE A 215 6.59 26.57 -9.70
N SER A 216 7.10 26.89 -8.51
CA SER A 216 8.09 27.96 -8.34
C SER A 216 9.36 27.67 -9.13
N LEU A 217 9.89 26.45 -9.07
CA LEU A 217 11.13 26.07 -9.76
C LEU A 217 10.97 26.03 -11.28
N ILE A 218 9.81 25.57 -11.76
CA ILE A 218 9.46 25.60 -13.19
C ILE A 218 9.32 27.06 -13.65
N SER A 219 8.68 27.92 -12.85
CA SER A 219 8.50 29.34 -13.18
C SER A 219 9.81 30.13 -13.24
N SER A 220 10.79 29.77 -12.40
CA SER A 220 12.10 30.43 -12.38
C SER A 220 13.07 29.88 -13.42
N GLY A 221 12.67 28.91 -14.25
CA GLY A 221 13.55 28.26 -15.25
C GLY A 221 14.70 27.43 -14.64
N ASN A 222 14.68 27.18 -13.33
CA ASN A 222 15.75 26.49 -12.59
C ASN A 222 15.43 25.01 -12.35
N TRP A 223 14.57 24.41 -13.17
CA TRP A 223 14.26 22.99 -13.07
C TRP A 223 15.45 22.14 -13.55
N GLN A 224 16.36 21.80 -12.63
CA GLN A 224 17.63 21.14 -12.93
C GLN A 224 17.63 19.61 -12.67
N ALA A 225 16.47 18.97 -12.55
CA ALA A 225 16.38 17.53 -12.32
C ALA A 225 15.59 16.82 -13.44
N PRO A 226 16.26 16.34 -14.50
CA PRO A 226 15.62 15.48 -15.50
C PRO A 226 15.14 14.14 -14.93
N ASP A 227 15.71 13.70 -13.80
CA ASP A 227 15.39 12.42 -13.16
C ASP A 227 14.17 12.48 -12.21
N VAL A 228 13.74 13.68 -11.81
CA VAL A 228 12.59 13.85 -10.91
C VAL A 228 11.45 14.49 -11.70
N LYS A 229 10.40 13.73 -11.96
CA LYS A 229 9.20 14.22 -12.63
C LYS A 229 8.28 14.92 -11.61
N PRO A 230 7.74 16.12 -11.89
CA PRO A 230 6.90 16.84 -10.95
C PRO A 230 5.50 16.20 -10.85
N VAL A 231 5.06 15.97 -9.62
CA VAL A 231 3.72 15.47 -9.30
C VAL A 231 2.87 16.63 -8.78
N LEU A 232 1.80 16.96 -9.51
CA LEU A 232 0.95 18.13 -9.28
C LEU A 232 -0.53 17.73 -9.19
N GLN A 233 -1.33 18.54 -8.51
CA GLN A 233 -2.78 18.37 -8.43
C GLN A 233 -3.48 19.28 -9.45
N VAL A 234 -4.46 18.73 -10.17
CA VAL A 234 -5.32 19.49 -11.08
C VAL A 234 -6.45 20.13 -10.27
N LEU A 235 -6.43 21.45 -10.09
CA LEU A 235 -7.47 22.17 -9.36
C LEU A 235 -8.70 22.49 -10.21
N GLN A 236 -8.50 22.74 -11.50
CA GLN A 236 -9.56 23.10 -12.43
C GLN A 236 -9.16 22.77 -13.88
N ILE A 237 -10.15 22.38 -14.70
CA ILE A 237 -10.01 22.21 -16.16
C ILE A 237 -10.99 23.17 -16.83
N ARG A 238 -10.52 23.98 -17.77
CA ARG A 238 -11.33 24.92 -18.57
C ARG A 238 -11.14 24.64 -20.05
N ARG A 239 -12.23 24.62 -20.81
CA ARG A 239 -12.17 24.51 -22.28
C ARG A 239 -12.06 25.90 -22.88
N VAL A 240 -11.06 26.14 -23.71
CA VAL A 240 -10.90 27.38 -24.47
C VAL A 240 -11.48 27.17 -25.86
N GLN A 241 -12.48 27.96 -26.24
CA GLN A 241 -13.04 27.95 -27.59
C GLN A 241 -12.35 29.05 -28.41
N THR A 242 -11.49 28.65 -29.34
CA THR A 242 -10.95 29.56 -30.36
C THR A 242 -11.91 29.63 -31.55
N PRO A 243 -12.26 30.82 -32.06
CA PRO A 243 -13.29 30.98 -33.11
C PRO A 243 -12.96 30.33 -34.47
N THR A 244 -11.68 29.98 -34.72
CA THR A 244 -11.17 29.71 -36.08
C THR A 244 -10.66 28.30 -36.34
N GLU A 245 -10.59 27.41 -35.34
CA GLU A 245 -10.10 26.03 -35.54
C GLU A 245 -10.99 25.00 -34.82
N LYS A 246 -11.29 23.89 -35.47
CA LYS A 246 -11.95 22.69 -34.89
C LYS A 246 -11.11 21.97 -33.81
N LYS A 247 -10.01 22.57 -33.34
CA LYS A 247 -9.09 21.97 -32.36
C LYS A 247 -9.49 22.40 -30.95
N GLU A 248 -9.98 21.47 -30.15
CA GLU A 248 -10.29 21.72 -28.73
C GLU A 248 -8.98 21.90 -27.95
N ARG A 249 -8.88 22.98 -27.17
CA ARG A 249 -7.74 23.23 -26.28
C ARG A 249 -8.23 23.32 -24.83
N TYR A 250 -7.56 22.62 -23.94
CA TYR A 250 -7.88 22.61 -22.51
C TYR A 250 -6.81 23.39 -21.73
N MET A 251 -7.27 24.30 -20.87
CA MET A 251 -6.46 24.97 -19.86
C MET A 251 -6.64 24.29 -18.52
N LEU A 252 -5.55 24.08 -17.80
CA LEU A 252 -5.48 23.47 -16.49
C LEU A 252 -5.01 24.50 -15.47
N VAL A 253 -5.55 24.41 -14.26
CA VAL A 253 -4.97 25.03 -13.07
C VAL A 253 -4.26 23.93 -12.30
N LEU A 254 -2.94 24.03 -12.16
CA LEU A 254 -2.10 23.04 -11.48
C LEU A 254 -1.64 23.59 -10.14
N SER A 255 -1.52 22.73 -9.13
CA SER A 255 -1.05 23.10 -7.80
C SER A 255 -0.04 22.09 -7.27
N ASP A 256 1.03 22.57 -6.65
CA ASP A 256 1.97 21.75 -5.88
C ASP A 256 1.65 21.74 -4.37
N GLY A 257 0.56 22.41 -3.97
CA GLY A 257 0.13 22.60 -2.58
C GLY A 257 0.76 23.80 -1.86
N SER A 258 1.77 24.46 -2.45
CA SER A 258 2.34 25.73 -1.99
C SER A 258 1.94 26.90 -2.92
N PHE A 259 1.99 26.66 -4.23
CA PHE A 259 1.72 27.60 -5.30
C PHE A 259 0.72 27.01 -6.29
N ASP A 260 -0.06 27.88 -6.92
CA ASP A 260 -1.05 27.52 -7.92
C ASP A 260 -0.70 28.21 -9.25
N GLU A 261 -0.48 27.41 -10.29
CA GLU A 261 -0.30 27.89 -11.66
C GLU A 261 -1.64 27.91 -12.38
N LYS A 262 -2.02 29.06 -12.92
CA LYS A 262 -3.37 29.30 -13.47
C LYS A 262 -3.44 29.11 -14.98
N ASP A 263 -2.30 29.14 -15.66
CA ASP A 263 -2.23 29.19 -17.12
C ASP A 263 -1.45 27.99 -17.72
N ALA A 264 -1.75 26.76 -17.27
CA ALA A 264 -1.21 25.55 -17.92
C ALA A 264 -2.07 25.15 -19.13
N ILE A 265 -1.46 24.81 -20.26
CA ILE A 265 -2.13 24.44 -21.51
C ILE A 265 -1.81 22.98 -21.83
N LEU A 266 -2.85 22.18 -22.07
CA LEU A 266 -2.71 20.79 -22.48
C LEU A 266 -2.43 20.68 -23.98
N ALA A 267 -1.41 19.92 -24.36
CA ALA A 267 -1.14 19.60 -25.76
C ALA A 267 -2.26 18.74 -26.37
N THR A 268 -2.21 18.55 -27.68
CA THR A 268 -3.28 17.83 -28.40
C THR A 268 -3.40 16.36 -28.01
N HIS A 269 -2.30 15.68 -27.70
CA HIS A 269 -2.30 14.25 -27.36
C HIS A 269 -3.01 13.95 -26.03
N PRO A 270 -2.73 14.65 -24.92
CA PRO A 270 -3.42 14.38 -23.66
C PRO A 270 -4.87 14.90 -23.60
N SER A 271 -5.33 15.62 -24.63
CA SER A 271 -6.72 16.13 -24.68
C SER A 271 -7.75 15.01 -24.72
N ASP A 272 -7.37 13.82 -25.20
CA ASP A 272 -8.23 12.63 -25.17
C ASP A 272 -8.40 12.08 -23.75
N LEU A 273 -7.46 12.31 -22.83
CA LEU A 273 -7.58 11.93 -21.40
C LEU A 273 -8.69 12.71 -20.69
N VAL A 274 -8.93 13.96 -21.10
CA VAL A 274 -10.05 14.77 -20.61
C VAL A 274 -11.37 14.24 -21.17
N ARG A 275 -11.40 13.84 -22.45
CA ARG A 275 -12.58 13.28 -23.11
C ARG A 275 -12.97 11.91 -22.57
N SER A 276 -11.99 11.06 -22.26
CA SER A 276 -12.18 9.74 -21.65
C SER A 276 -12.51 9.80 -20.16
N GLN A 277 -12.66 11.01 -19.59
CA GLN A 277 -12.86 11.26 -18.16
C GLN A 277 -11.78 10.69 -17.25
N GLN A 278 -10.59 10.38 -17.78
CA GLN A 278 -9.45 9.94 -16.98
C GLN A 278 -8.73 11.10 -16.29
N LEU A 279 -8.77 12.30 -16.90
CA LEU A 279 -8.29 13.53 -16.30
C LEU A 279 -9.47 14.40 -15.83
N GLN A 280 -9.59 14.58 -14.52
CA GLN A 280 -10.69 15.31 -13.89
C GLN A 280 -10.17 16.35 -12.89
N ARG A 281 -11.11 17.16 -12.37
CA ARG A 281 -10.81 18.06 -11.25
C ARG A 281 -10.42 17.22 -10.02
N GLY A 282 -9.31 17.58 -9.39
CA GLY A 282 -8.75 16.88 -8.24
C GLY A 282 -7.88 15.68 -8.60
N SER A 283 -7.65 15.39 -9.88
CA SER A 283 -6.69 14.37 -10.30
C SER A 283 -5.27 14.77 -9.89
N ILE A 284 -4.46 13.78 -9.53
CA ILE A 284 -3.02 13.95 -9.32
C ILE A 284 -2.30 13.41 -10.54
N VAL A 285 -1.48 14.27 -11.13
CA VAL A 285 -0.79 14.03 -12.39
C VAL A 285 0.71 14.13 -12.21
N GLN A 286 1.44 13.32 -12.95
CA GLN A 286 2.88 13.44 -13.12
C GLN A 286 3.17 14.00 -14.50
N LEU A 287 3.87 15.13 -14.57
CA LEU A 287 4.28 15.67 -15.87
C LEU A 287 5.51 14.90 -16.34
N ASN A 288 5.38 14.16 -17.43
CA ASN A 288 6.49 13.42 -18.04
C ASN A 288 7.32 14.35 -18.94
N GLU A 289 6.63 15.15 -19.76
CA GLU A 289 7.25 16.09 -20.68
C GLU A 289 6.45 17.40 -20.66
N PHE A 290 7.14 18.52 -20.38
CA PHE A 290 6.53 19.83 -20.32
C PHE A 290 7.53 20.91 -20.75
N VAL A 291 6.99 22.03 -21.24
CA VAL A 291 7.77 23.22 -21.62
C VAL A 291 7.18 24.42 -20.88
N HIS A 292 8.03 25.26 -20.30
CA HIS A 292 7.62 26.55 -19.75
C HIS A 292 7.92 27.67 -20.77
N SER A 293 7.03 28.62 -20.92
CA SER A 293 7.21 29.77 -21.81
C SER A 293 6.59 31.02 -21.19
N THR A 294 7.18 32.19 -21.44
CA THR A 294 6.66 33.47 -20.92
C THR A 294 6.05 34.27 -22.05
N ILE A 295 4.73 34.50 -22.00
CA ILE A 295 3.98 35.29 -22.98
C ILE A 295 3.39 36.51 -22.27
N ARG A 296 3.70 37.72 -22.73
CA ARG A 296 3.15 38.99 -22.19
C ARG A 296 3.27 39.10 -20.66
N ASP A 297 4.45 38.74 -20.13
CA ASP A 297 4.77 38.79 -18.70
C ASP A 297 3.97 37.81 -17.81
N ARG A 298 3.34 36.80 -18.42
CA ARG A 298 2.74 35.65 -17.73
C ARG A 298 3.42 34.37 -18.18
N MET A 299 3.82 33.56 -17.21
CA MET A 299 4.40 32.24 -17.45
C MET A 299 3.28 31.25 -17.76
N ILE A 300 3.44 30.45 -18.80
CA ILE A 300 2.54 29.36 -19.16
C ILE A 300 3.32 28.05 -19.18
N ILE A 301 2.68 26.98 -18.69
CA ILE A 301 3.22 25.62 -18.76
C ILE A 301 2.48 24.86 -19.86
N ILE A 302 3.20 24.44 -20.90
CA ILE A 302 2.67 23.59 -21.96
C ILE A 302 2.96 22.14 -21.56
N VAL A 303 1.90 21.40 -21.25
CA VAL A 303 1.98 19.98 -20.87
C VAL A 303 1.94 19.15 -22.15
N ILE A 304 3.05 18.50 -22.50
CA ILE A 304 3.19 17.67 -23.71
C ILE A 304 2.74 16.25 -23.42
N ASP A 305 3.28 15.66 -22.35
CA ASP A 305 2.96 14.31 -21.88
C ASP A 305 2.70 14.29 -20.36
N VAL A 306 1.64 13.58 -19.97
CA VAL A 306 1.15 13.55 -18.60
C VAL A 306 0.56 12.19 -18.25
N ASP A 307 1.04 11.63 -17.15
CA ASP A 307 0.49 10.41 -16.57
C ASP A 307 -0.46 10.77 -15.42
N VAL A 308 -1.66 10.20 -15.44
CA VAL A 308 -2.61 10.32 -14.34
C VAL A 308 -2.27 9.24 -13.31
N ILE A 309 -1.60 9.62 -12.23
CA ILE A 309 -1.30 8.68 -11.12
C ILE A 309 -2.58 8.37 -10.34
N GLN A 310 -3.42 9.39 -10.14
CA GLN A 310 -4.70 9.22 -9.45
C GLN A 310 -5.78 10.05 -10.13
N THR A 311 -6.80 9.36 -10.62
CA THR A 311 -7.94 9.95 -11.35
C THR A 311 -8.76 10.89 -10.47
N SER A 312 -8.81 10.66 -9.15
CA SER A 312 -9.40 11.62 -8.21
C SER A 312 -8.83 11.46 -6.79
N CYS A 313 -8.27 12.55 -6.26
CA CYS A 313 -7.98 12.73 -4.84
C CYS A 313 -9.04 13.67 -4.29
N TYR A 314 -10.11 13.12 -3.73
CA TYR A 314 -11.05 13.88 -2.93
C TYR A 314 -10.75 13.56 -1.46
N ARG A 315 -10.58 14.62 -0.66
CA ARG A 315 -10.51 14.48 0.78
C ARG A 315 -11.93 14.14 1.26
N THR A 316 -12.18 12.86 1.51
CA THR A 316 -13.47 12.43 2.06
C THR A 316 -13.67 12.94 3.46
N VAL A 317 -14.91 13.32 3.74
CA VAL A 317 -15.44 13.47 5.09
C VAL A 317 -16.36 12.28 5.31
N SER A 318 -16.34 11.71 6.51
CA SER A 318 -17.34 10.70 6.88
C SER A 318 -18.71 11.35 7.00
N ILE A 319 -19.77 10.57 6.79
CA ILE A 319 -21.15 11.06 6.87
C ILE A 319 -21.44 11.63 8.27
N ALA A 320 -20.89 11.03 9.32
CA ALA A 320 -21.00 11.53 10.70
C ALA A 320 -20.27 12.87 10.93
N GLY A 321 -19.25 13.18 10.11
CA GLY A 321 -18.48 14.43 10.17
C GLY A 321 -19.05 15.56 9.31
N LEU A 322 -20.18 15.35 8.64
CA LEU A 322 -20.84 16.39 7.84
C LEU A 322 -21.36 17.51 8.73
N ASN A 323 -21.14 18.75 8.33
CA ASN A 323 -21.53 19.94 9.09
C ASN A 323 -22.42 20.85 8.22
N PRO A 324 -23.65 21.20 8.65
CA PRO A 324 -24.56 22.08 7.93
C PRO A 324 -24.00 23.46 7.54
N TYR A 325 -22.97 23.94 8.26
CA TYR A 325 -22.35 25.24 8.01
C TYR A 325 -21.15 25.17 7.06
N ARG A 326 -20.77 23.97 6.58
CA ARG A 326 -19.71 23.80 5.60
C ARG A 326 -20.32 23.47 4.25
N ASP A 327 -20.18 24.38 3.31
CA ASP A 327 -20.72 24.19 1.95
C ASP A 327 -19.84 23.28 1.07
N ARG A 328 -18.55 23.12 1.43
CA ARG A 328 -17.60 22.26 0.70
C ARG A 328 -17.32 20.97 1.47
N TRP A 329 -17.83 19.88 0.94
CA TRP A 329 -17.60 18.54 1.45
C TRP A 329 -17.63 17.53 0.30
N THR A 330 -17.01 16.37 0.53
CA THR A 330 -17.08 15.23 -0.40
C THR A 330 -17.18 13.96 0.41
N ILE A 331 -18.14 13.09 0.07
CA ILE A 331 -18.33 11.80 0.73
C ILE A 331 -18.10 10.66 -0.26
N LYS A 332 -17.58 9.52 0.24
CA LYS A 332 -17.55 8.23 -0.46
C LYS A 332 -18.67 7.39 0.11
N ALA A 333 -19.71 7.14 -0.68
CA ALA A 333 -20.86 6.40 -0.17
C ALA A 333 -21.39 5.38 -1.19
N ARG A 334 -21.87 4.26 -0.67
CA ARG A 334 -22.57 3.22 -1.44
C ARG A 334 -24.06 3.53 -1.47
N VAL A 335 -24.67 3.42 -2.64
CA VAL A 335 -26.13 3.57 -2.78
C VAL A 335 -26.80 2.27 -2.33
N ILE A 336 -27.62 2.34 -1.27
CA ILE A 336 -28.37 1.18 -0.75
C ILE A 336 -29.76 1.10 -1.36
N ALA A 337 -30.45 2.25 -1.41
CA ALA A 337 -31.81 2.31 -1.92
C ALA A 337 -31.95 3.49 -2.87
N LYS A 338 -32.76 3.32 -3.91
CA LYS A 338 -33.07 4.32 -4.92
C LYS A 338 -34.58 4.41 -5.05
N ALA A 339 -35.17 5.57 -4.80
CA ALA A 339 -36.60 5.78 -5.00
C ALA A 339 -36.90 6.13 -6.47
N GLU A 340 -38.11 5.88 -6.93
CA GLU A 340 -38.54 6.35 -8.26
C GLU A 340 -38.77 7.87 -8.24
N ILE A 341 -38.65 8.52 -9.41
CA ILE A 341 -38.97 9.94 -9.55
C ILE A 341 -40.45 10.15 -9.27
N ARG A 342 -40.77 10.90 -8.21
CA ARG A 342 -42.14 11.28 -7.88
C ARG A 342 -42.46 12.60 -8.57
N ARG A 343 -43.43 12.60 -9.48
CA ARG A 343 -43.87 13.79 -10.24
C ARG A 343 -44.87 14.70 -9.53
N CYS A 344 -45.22 14.39 -8.29
CA CYS A 344 -46.34 15.01 -7.60
C CYS A 344 -45.95 15.54 -6.22
N TYR A 345 -44.96 16.44 -6.13
CA TYR A 345 -44.94 17.36 -4.98
C TYR A 345 -45.56 18.69 -5.42
N SER A 346 -46.71 19.03 -4.83
CA SER A 346 -47.38 20.31 -5.02
C SER A 346 -47.07 21.18 -3.81
N ASN A 347 -46.42 22.32 -4.03
CA ASN A 347 -46.26 23.36 -3.02
C ASN A 347 -46.75 24.70 -3.57
N ALA A 348 -46.77 25.75 -2.74
CA ALA A 348 -47.23 27.08 -3.12
C ALA A 348 -46.47 27.74 -4.31
N LYS A 349 -45.40 27.11 -4.81
CA LYS A 349 -44.59 27.56 -5.96
C LYS A 349 -44.77 26.71 -7.23
N GLY A 350 -45.61 25.66 -7.21
CA GLY A 350 -45.93 24.83 -8.38
C GLY A 350 -45.75 23.33 -8.15
N GLU A 351 -46.00 22.56 -9.21
CA GLU A 351 -45.69 21.13 -9.31
C GLU A 351 -44.20 20.92 -9.60
N GLY A 352 -43.58 19.93 -8.97
CA GLY A 352 -42.20 19.56 -9.25
C GLY A 352 -41.92 18.07 -9.08
N GLU A 353 -40.74 17.68 -9.54
CA GLU A 353 -40.29 16.29 -9.55
C GLU A 353 -39.20 16.10 -8.48
N VAL A 354 -39.33 15.05 -7.67
CA VAL A 354 -38.37 14.75 -6.60
C VAL A 354 -37.89 13.31 -6.70
N PHE A 355 -36.59 13.15 -6.47
CA PHE A 355 -35.91 11.87 -6.45
C PHE A 355 -35.04 11.79 -5.20
N SER A 356 -35.14 10.69 -4.46
CA SER A 356 -34.36 10.45 -3.25
C SER A 356 -33.69 9.09 -3.29
N PHE A 357 -32.52 9.01 -2.67
CA PHE A 357 -31.76 7.77 -2.56
C PHE A 357 -30.98 7.75 -1.24
N ASP A 358 -30.79 6.55 -0.71
CA ASP A 358 -30.17 6.32 0.59
C ASP A 358 -28.72 5.85 0.38
N LEU A 359 -27.82 6.45 1.16
CA LEU A 359 -26.39 6.30 1.05
C LEU A 359 -25.80 5.77 2.35
N VAL A 360 -24.82 4.87 2.24
CA VAL A 360 -24.05 4.40 3.38
C VAL A 360 -22.57 4.66 3.21
N ASP A 361 -21.96 5.16 4.28
CA ASP A 361 -20.53 5.41 4.35
C ASP A 361 -19.74 4.11 4.22
N HIS A 362 -18.67 4.14 3.44
CA HIS A 362 -17.73 3.04 3.36
C HIS A 362 -16.91 2.87 4.65
N THR A 363 -16.64 3.95 5.39
CA THR A 363 -15.72 3.88 6.56
C THR A 363 -16.43 3.54 7.86
N ASP A 364 -17.56 4.21 8.14
CA ASP A 364 -18.16 4.20 9.49
C ASP A 364 -19.60 3.68 9.51
N GLY A 365 -20.16 3.27 8.36
CA GLY A 365 -21.52 2.72 8.26
C GLY A 365 -22.63 3.73 8.55
N GLY A 366 -22.36 5.04 8.48
CA GLY A 366 -23.38 6.08 8.63
C GLY A 366 -24.34 6.11 7.44
N GLU A 367 -25.63 6.23 7.70
CA GLU A 367 -26.71 6.20 6.69
C GLU A 367 -27.28 7.59 6.44
N ILE A 368 -27.19 8.16 5.24
CA ILE A 368 -27.78 9.47 4.94
C ILE A 368 -28.66 9.44 3.70
N ARG A 369 -29.75 10.19 3.71
CA ARG A 369 -30.60 10.38 2.53
C ARG A 369 -30.14 11.58 1.71
N ALA A 370 -30.02 11.40 0.40
CA ALA A 370 -29.82 12.47 -0.56
C ALA A 370 -31.09 12.69 -1.39
N THR A 371 -31.45 13.95 -1.60
CA THR A 371 -32.64 14.36 -2.33
C THR A 371 -32.30 15.35 -3.44
N CYS A 372 -32.74 15.06 -4.66
CA CYS A 372 -32.64 15.89 -5.86
C CYS A 372 -34.02 16.42 -6.26
N PHE A 373 -34.04 17.62 -6.85
CA PHE A 373 -35.27 18.27 -7.31
C PHE A 373 -35.16 18.65 -8.79
N ASN A 374 -36.27 18.51 -9.53
CA ASN A 374 -36.46 18.96 -10.92
C ASN A 374 -35.33 18.50 -11.87
N ASP A 375 -34.70 19.42 -12.60
CA ASP A 375 -33.67 19.13 -13.60
C ASP A 375 -32.49 18.31 -13.04
N VAL A 376 -32.12 18.56 -11.79
CA VAL A 376 -31.05 17.85 -11.08
C VAL A 376 -31.44 16.40 -10.80
N ALA A 377 -32.74 16.12 -10.61
CA ALA A 377 -33.23 14.75 -10.46
C ALA A 377 -33.03 13.96 -11.75
N HIS A 378 -33.42 14.50 -12.92
CA HIS A 378 -33.22 13.84 -14.22
C HIS A 378 -31.75 13.64 -14.55
N GLN A 379 -30.91 14.63 -14.26
CA GLN A 379 -29.46 14.56 -14.52
C GLN A 379 -28.80 13.39 -13.77
N PHE A 380 -29.15 13.19 -12.49
CA PHE A 380 -28.50 12.18 -11.66
C PHE A 380 -29.22 10.83 -11.63
N TYR A 381 -30.49 10.78 -12.08
CA TYR A 381 -31.27 9.55 -12.01
C TYR A 381 -30.63 8.40 -12.79
N ASP A 382 -30.19 8.63 -14.02
CA ASP A 382 -29.61 7.57 -14.85
C ASP A 382 -28.18 7.17 -14.42
N LEU A 383 -27.49 8.09 -13.74
CA LEU A 383 -26.13 7.87 -13.22
C LEU A 383 -26.13 6.96 -11.98
N ILE A 384 -27.16 7.03 -11.15
CA ILE A 384 -27.24 6.34 -9.85
C ILE A 384 -27.80 4.93 -10.01
N ARG A 385 -27.01 3.93 -9.59
CA ARG A 385 -27.38 2.51 -9.54
C ARG A 385 -27.21 1.96 -8.12
N VAL A 386 -28.17 1.17 -7.69
CA VAL A 386 -28.14 0.50 -6.37
C VAL A 386 -26.93 -0.44 -6.30
N GLY A 387 -26.24 -0.45 -5.16
CA GLY A 387 -25.08 -1.31 -4.88
C GLY A 387 -23.74 -0.75 -5.34
N LYS A 388 -23.71 0.32 -6.14
CA LYS A 388 -22.47 0.96 -6.60
C LYS A 388 -22.03 2.09 -5.66
N VAL A 389 -20.71 2.33 -5.61
CA VAL A 389 -20.09 3.37 -4.80
C VAL A 389 -19.89 4.63 -5.64
N TYR A 390 -20.26 5.76 -5.06
CA TYR A 390 -20.15 7.07 -5.69
C TYR A 390 -19.43 8.06 -4.79
N PHE A 391 -18.80 9.04 -5.42
CA PHE A 391 -18.37 10.26 -4.79
C PHE A 391 -19.40 11.33 -5.01
N ILE A 392 -19.82 11.94 -3.92
CA ILE A 392 -20.81 13.02 -3.93
C ILE A 392 -20.14 14.21 -3.27
N SER A 393 -20.03 15.31 -4.02
CA SER A 393 -19.44 16.56 -3.55
C SER A 393 -20.38 17.72 -3.74
N ASP A 394 -20.28 18.65 -2.78
CA ASP A 394 -21.07 19.87 -2.71
C ASP A 394 -22.59 19.58 -2.57
N GLY A 395 -23.30 20.49 -1.90
CA GLY A 395 -24.73 20.33 -1.62
C GLY A 395 -25.11 20.84 -0.24
N LYS A 396 -26.40 21.13 -0.05
CA LYS A 396 -26.90 21.73 1.19
C LYS A 396 -27.35 20.66 2.16
N ILE A 397 -26.69 20.60 3.31
CA ILE A 397 -27.11 19.72 4.40
C ILE A 397 -28.24 20.41 5.17
N LYS A 398 -29.37 19.74 5.28
CA LYS A 398 -30.54 20.21 6.03
C LYS A 398 -30.88 19.22 7.15
N PRO A 399 -31.63 19.65 8.17
CA PRO A 399 -32.23 18.71 9.13
C PRO A 399 -33.17 17.75 8.39
N ALA A 400 -33.06 16.45 8.67
CA ALA A 400 -33.86 15.43 8.02
C ALA A 400 -35.34 15.59 8.39
N GLN A 401 -36.21 15.48 7.38
CA GLN A 401 -37.65 15.45 7.61
C GLN A 401 -38.08 14.06 8.11
N LYS A 402 -38.05 13.83 9.43
CA LYS A 402 -38.44 12.56 10.08
C LYS A 402 -39.88 12.10 9.80
N ALA A 403 -40.72 12.93 9.17
CA ALA A 403 -42.04 12.54 8.69
C ALA A 403 -41.99 11.64 7.43
N TYR A 404 -40.88 11.68 6.69
CA TYR A 404 -40.69 10.96 5.42
C TYR A 404 -39.42 10.09 5.43
N ASP A 405 -38.56 10.25 6.44
CA ASP A 405 -37.31 9.51 6.60
C ASP A 405 -37.33 8.61 7.84
N CYS A 406 -36.93 7.34 7.64
CA CYS A 406 -36.81 6.32 8.67
C CYS A 406 -35.33 6.04 9.05
N LEU A 407 -34.38 6.71 8.40
CA LEU A 407 -32.97 6.58 8.70
C LEU A 407 -32.62 7.19 10.07
N LYS A 408 -31.54 6.67 10.67
CA LYS A 408 -31.09 7.10 12.01
C LYS A 408 -30.47 8.50 12.03
N ASN A 409 -30.05 9.02 10.88
CA ASN A 409 -29.37 10.30 10.82
C ASN A 409 -30.34 11.48 10.88
N ASP A 410 -29.95 12.51 11.64
CA ASP A 410 -30.73 13.73 11.84
C ASP A 410 -30.60 14.75 10.68
N HIS A 411 -29.83 14.42 9.64
CA HIS A 411 -29.52 15.31 8.53
C HIS A 411 -29.82 14.65 7.18
N GLU A 412 -30.26 15.45 6.22
CA GLU A 412 -30.49 15.09 4.81
C GLU A 412 -29.58 15.94 3.91
N ILE A 413 -29.12 15.35 2.81
CA ILE A 413 -28.38 16.06 1.77
C ILE A 413 -29.37 16.52 0.70
N ARG A 414 -29.38 17.82 0.41
CA ARG A 414 -30.07 18.37 -0.74
C ARG A 414 -29.08 18.74 -1.82
N LEU A 415 -29.15 18.02 -2.94
CA LEU A 415 -28.31 18.27 -4.10
C LEU A 415 -28.89 19.39 -4.96
N ASP A 416 -28.01 20.24 -5.45
CA ASP A 416 -28.27 21.37 -6.34
C ASP A 416 -27.43 21.29 -7.62
N HIS A 417 -27.48 22.33 -8.46
CA HIS A 417 -26.74 22.38 -9.72
C HIS A 417 -25.22 22.52 -9.54
N MET A 418 -24.75 22.88 -8.34
CA MET A 418 -23.33 22.93 -8.00
C MET A 418 -22.84 21.57 -7.47
N SER A 419 -23.78 20.73 -7.05
CA SER A 419 -23.51 19.39 -6.55
C SER A 419 -23.05 18.48 -7.68
N THR A 420 -22.20 17.54 -7.33
CA THR A 420 -21.52 16.72 -8.31
C THR A 420 -21.43 15.28 -7.85
N ILE A 421 -21.72 14.35 -8.77
CA ILE A 421 -21.74 12.92 -8.52
C ILE A 421 -20.91 12.21 -9.58
N TRP A 422 -20.01 11.33 -9.14
CA TRP A 422 -19.19 10.51 -10.03
C TRP A 422 -19.04 9.08 -9.50
N PRO A 423 -19.04 8.07 -10.38
CA PRO A 423 -18.86 6.68 -9.98
C PRO A 423 -17.42 6.42 -9.50
N CYS A 424 -17.27 5.62 -8.44
CA CYS A 424 -15.97 5.10 -8.04
C CYS A 424 -15.66 3.85 -8.87
N LEU A 425 -14.61 3.91 -9.71
CA LEU A 425 -14.18 2.80 -10.58
C LEU A 425 -13.35 1.74 -9.84
N GLU A 426 -13.11 1.88 -8.53
CA GLU A 426 -12.27 0.95 -7.75
C GLU A 426 -13.00 -0.34 -7.31
N ASP A 427 -14.29 -0.49 -7.62
CA ASP A 427 -15.01 -1.74 -7.37
C ASP A 427 -14.95 -2.65 -8.62
N VAL A 428 -13.74 -3.08 -8.99
CA VAL A 428 -13.58 -4.36 -9.71
C VAL A 428 -13.49 -5.44 -8.63
N ASP A 429 -14.69 -5.84 -8.22
CA ASP A 429 -15.13 -7.03 -7.49
C ASP A 429 -14.12 -7.81 -6.63
N ASN A 430 -14.53 -7.93 -5.36
CA ASN A 430 -14.21 -8.97 -4.37
C ASN A 430 -13.88 -10.36 -4.93
#